data_AF-A0A967GUF4-F1
#
_entry.id   AF-A0A967GUF4-F1
#
_cell.length_a   1.000
_cell.length_b   1.000
_cell.length_c   1.000
_cell.angle_alpha   90.00
_cell.angle_beta   90.00
_cell.angle_gamma   90.00
#
_symmetry.space_group_name_H-M   'P 1'
#
loop_
_entity.id
_entity.type
_entity.pdbx_description
1 polymer ?
#
loop_
_entity_poly.entity_id
_entity_poly.type
_entity_poly.pdbx_seq_one_letter_code
_entity_poly.pdbx_strand_id
1 'polypeptide(L)'
;MIDLEEPTALDEIRLVPTASEDQEVVGGRGFPHRLVLELSNDPAFATTSWSASSARNPLGYPWKSAYVRSCDGAIGRYLRITATELLARGNQHSFALAEVQAYSAGRNVALGKPVQVSDVTPRANAVRWAPEFLVDGFSSTHRLGEWPGFVELVVKRGQLEREHASLTVERQDHLETISSVVTAGTGTLGGVAVCGWIWVLVRQRTLRRRDAIRLREQIARDLHDDIGSNLGGIVLLSEVGSLHAGANPEILEDFREIKETAEQTSESMRDIVWLIQVGKSGLRNLVIQMRESVERILGDLAATVEIEPPAFRDRTLSLFLRRHFFFAFKETLNNVRKHARATNVSIKVMINPKSLT
;
A
#
# COMPACT_ATOMS: atom_id res chain seq x y z
N MET A 1 -52.19 -39.07 -30.73
CA MET A 1 -53.54 -38.65 -30.29
C MET A 1 -53.47 -38.35 -28.80
N ILE A 2 -54.05 -37.23 -28.38
CA ILE A 2 -54.12 -36.81 -26.98
C ILE A 2 -55.60 -36.81 -26.60
N ASP A 3 -55.97 -37.49 -25.51
CA ASP A 3 -57.33 -37.46 -24.96
C ASP A 3 -57.40 -36.36 -23.90
N LEU A 4 -58.15 -35.29 -24.16
CA LEU A 4 -58.36 -34.20 -23.21
C LEU A 4 -59.31 -34.59 -22.06
N GLU A 5 -59.83 -35.83 -22.07
CA GLU A 5 -60.77 -36.46 -21.15
C GLU A 5 -62.21 -35.92 -21.25
N GLU A 6 -62.37 -34.63 -21.53
CA GLU A 6 -63.66 -33.97 -21.74
C GLU A 6 -63.67 -33.07 -22.99
N PRO A 7 -64.83 -32.90 -23.66
CA PRO A 7 -64.96 -31.96 -24.79
C PRO A 7 -64.61 -30.54 -24.35
N THR A 8 -63.52 -30.00 -24.88
CA THR A 8 -63.00 -28.69 -24.50
C THR A 8 -62.98 -27.76 -25.69
N ALA A 9 -63.39 -26.50 -25.49
CA ALA A 9 -63.22 -25.45 -26.50
C ALA A 9 -61.75 -25.01 -26.52
N LEU A 10 -61.07 -25.19 -27.65
CA LEU A 10 -59.66 -24.83 -27.79
C LEU A 10 -59.51 -23.52 -28.55
N ASP A 11 -58.63 -22.67 -28.03
CA ASP A 11 -58.24 -21.41 -28.65
C ASP A 11 -57.04 -21.63 -29.59
N GLU A 12 -56.07 -22.43 -29.16
CA GLU A 12 -54.79 -22.59 -29.85
C GLU A 12 -54.16 -23.96 -29.58
N ILE A 13 -53.51 -24.54 -30.59
CA ILE A 13 -52.62 -25.69 -30.45
C ILE A 13 -51.19 -25.27 -30.78
N ARG A 14 -50.24 -25.64 -29.92
CA ARG A 14 -48.81 -25.41 -30.10
C ARG A 14 -48.07 -26.74 -30.15
N LEU A 15 -47.27 -26.94 -31.18
CA LEU A 15 -46.31 -28.03 -31.25
C LEU A 15 -44.90 -27.47 -31.05
N VAL A 16 -44.23 -27.87 -29.99
CA VAL A 16 -42.86 -27.48 -29.72
C VAL A 16 -41.92 -28.49 -30.38
N PRO A 17 -41.04 -28.06 -31.31
CA PRO A 17 -40.06 -28.94 -31.90
C PRO A 17 -39.04 -29.43 -30.87
N THR A 18 -38.46 -30.61 -31.08
CA THR A 18 -37.29 -31.04 -30.31
C THR A 18 -36.09 -30.14 -30.60
N ALA A 19 -35.35 -29.82 -29.55
CA ALA A 19 -34.06 -29.15 -29.66
C ALA A 19 -32.91 -30.13 -29.32
N SER A 20 -31.76 -29.90 -29.93
CA SER A 20 -30.51 -30.62 -29.65
C SER A 20 -29.44 -29.62 -29.23
N GLU A 21 -28.58 -29.99 -28.29
CA GLU A 21 -27.39 -29.21 -27.91
C GLU A 21 -26.22 -29.44 -28.86
N ASP A 22 -26.32 -30.46 -29.72
CA ASP A 22 -25.32 -30.79 -30.73
C ASP A 22 -25.21 -29.67 -31.79
N GLN A 23 -24.02 -29.09 -31.93
CA GLN A 23 -23.76 -27.94 -32.83
C GLN A 23 -24.02 -28.25 -34.31
N GLU A 24 -23.98 -29.52 -34.71
CA GLU A 24 -24.29 -29.96 -36.08
C GLU A 24 -25.79 -30.25 -36.31
N VAL A 25 -26.60 -30.27 -35.26
CA VAL A 25 -28.04 -30.53 -35.33
C VAL A 25 -28.81 -29.24 -35.08
N VAL A 26 -29.16 -28.56 -36.17
CA VAL A 26 -30.10 -27.43 -36.14
C VAL A 26 -31.44 -27.89 -35.56
N GLY A 27 -32.17 -27.01 -34.87
CA GLY A 27 -33.43 -27.32 -34.16
C GLY A 27 -34.47 -28.04 -35.02
N GLY A 28 -35.54 -28.57 -34.41
CA GLY A 28 -36.58 -29.27 -35.17
C GLY A 28 -36.18 -30.66 -35.67
N ARG A 29 -35.22 -31.29 -34.99
CA ARG A 29 -34.74 -32.64 -35.34
C ARG A 29 -35.91 -33.65 -35.35
N GLY A 30 -36.35 -34.06 -36.52
CA GLY A 30 -37.45 -35.02 -36.68
C GLY A 30 -38.83 -34.37 -36.71
N PHE A 31 -38.93 -33.04 -36.71
CA PHE A 31 -40.20 -32.36 -36.97
C PHE A 31 -40.63 -32.65 -38.42
N PRO A 32 -41.89 -33.07 -38.68
CA PRO A 32 -42.30 -33.56 -39.98
C PRO A 32 -42.36 -32.44 -41.03
N HIS A 33 -42.13 -32.79 -42.31
CA HIS A 33 -42.25 -31.87 -43.43
C HIS A 33 -43.69 -31.39 -43.61
N ARG A 34 -44.67 -32.25 -43.38
CA ARG A 34 -46.10 -31.91 -43.41
C ARG A 34 -46.85 -32.62 -42.32
N LEU A 35 -47.81 -31.91 -41.73
CA LEU A 35 -48.69 -32.45 -40.70
C LEU A 35 -50.12 -31.93 -40.86
N VAL A 36 -51.04 -32.67 -40.26
CA VAL A 36 -52.44 -32.30 -40.11
C VAL A 36 -52.79 -32.39 -38.63
N LEU A 37 -53.44 -31.35 -38.13
CA LEU A 37 -54.04 -31.30 -36.81
C LEU A 37 -55.54 -31.50 -36.96
N GLU A 38 -56.13 -32.33 -36.10
CA GLU A 38 -57.57 -32.60 -36.10
C GLU A 38 -58.12 -32.65 -34.68
N LEU A 39 -59.32 -32.10 -34.50
CA LEU A 39 -60.10 -32.20 -33.28
C LEU A 39 -61.36 -33.03 -33.55
N SER A 40 -61.72 -33.86 -32.59
CA SER A 40 -62.94 -34.65 -32.65
C SER A 40 -63.48 -34.95 -31.26
N ASN A 41 -64.78 -35.24 -31.15
CA ASN A 41 -65.38 -35.84 -29.96
C ASN A 41 -65.49 -37.37 -30.06
N ASP A 42 -65.15 -37.94 -31.21
CA ASP A 42 -65.13 -39.37 -31.48
C ASP A 42 -63.68 -39.89 -31.46
N PRO A 43 -63.35 -40.88 -30.61
CA PRO A 43 -62.00 -41.45 -30.56
C PRO A 43 -61.56 -42.11 -31.88
N ALA A 44 -62.50 -42.53 -32.73
CA ALA A 44 -62.19 -43.07 -34.06
C ALA A 44 -61.99 -41.98 -35.13
N PHE A 45 -62.31 -40.72 -34.81
CA PHE A 45 -62.30 -39.59 -35.75
C PHE A 45 -63.14 -39.87 -37.01
N ALA A 46 -64.30 -40.52 -36.89
CA ALA A 46 -65.25 -40.64 -38.01
C ALA A 46 -65.89 -39.28 -38.35
N THR A 47 -66.01 -38.41 -37.35
CA THR A 47 -66.36 -36.99 -37.52
C THR A 47 -65.24 -36.10 -37.03
N THR A 48 -64.92 -35.02 -37.74
CA THR A 48 -63.89 -34.05 -37.33
C THR A 48 -64.56 -32.70 -37.08
N SER A 49 -64.40 -32.15 -35.88
CA SER A 49 -64.97 -30.84 -35.52
C SER A 49 -64.11 -29.67 -36.00
N TRP A 50 -62.79 -29.89 -36.14
CA TRP A 50 -61.86 -28.90 -36.71
C TRP A 50 -60.64 -29.60 -37.29
N SER A 51 -60.09 -29.05 -38.38
CA SER A 51 -58.80 -29.51 -38.91
C SER A 51 -57.98 -28.37 -39.48
N ALA A 52 -56.65 -28.51 -39.38
CA ALA A 52 -55.69 -27.62 -40.01
C ALA A 52 -54.53 -28.40 -40.60
N SER A 53 -54.21 -28.11 -41.85
CA SER A 53 -53.04 -28.68 -42.54
C SER A 53 -51.89 -27.68 -42.55
N SER A 54 -50.67 -28.20 -42.44
CA SER A 54 -49.47 -27.39 -42.55
C SER A 54 -49.04 -27.21 -44.01
N ALA A 55 -48.39 -26.08 -44.31
CA ALA A 55 -47.54 -26.00 -45.48
C ALA A 55 -46.35 -26.97 -45.32
N ARG A 56 -45.62 -27.22 -46.42
CA ARG A 56 -44.37 -27.99 -46.35
C ARG A 56 -43.33 -27.18 -45.56
N ASN A 57 -42.64 -27.81 -44.61
CA ASN A 57 -41.65 -27.20 -43.72
C ASN A 57 -42.20 -26.02 -42.88
N PRO A 58 -43.24 -26.25 -42.06
CA PRO A 58 -44.01 -25.17 -41.45
C PRO A 58 -43.27 -24.31 -40.43
N LEU A 59 -42.11 -24.77 -39.92
CA LEU A 59 -41.32 -24.04 -38.94
C LEU A 59 -40.23 -23.13 -39.55
N GLY A 60 -39.93 -23.27 -40.85
CA GLY A 60 -38.81 -22.56 -41.50
C GLY A 60 -37.44 -22.84 -40.86
N TYR A 61 -36.35 -22.29 -41.39
CA TYR A 61 -35.03 -22.37 -40.74
C TYR A 61 -34.92 -21.29 -39.65
N PRO A 62 -34.41 -21.57 -38.42
CA PRO A 62 -33.71 -22.78 -37.96
C PRO A 62 -34.60 -23.77 -37.16
N TRP A 63 -35.90 -23.83 -37.42
CA TRP A 63 -36.85 -24.77 -36.82
C TRP A 63 -36.91 -24.79 -35.27
N LYS A 64 -36.64 -23.64 -34.61
CA LYS A 64 -36.64 -23.52 -33.13
C LYS A 64 -37.93 -22.94 -32.54
N SER A 65 -38.83 -22.43 -33.37
CA SER A 65 -40.09 -21.85 -32.92
C SER A 65 -41.18 -22.92 -32.74
N ALA A 66 -42.12 -22.70 -31.84
CA ALA A 66 -43.31 -23.54 -31.77
C ALA A 66 -44.17 -23.37 -33.04
N TYR A 67 -44.72 -24.46 -33.54
CA TYR A 67 -45.73 -24.42 -34.59
C TYR A 67 -47.09 -24.16 -33.95
N VAL A 68 -47.69 -23.02 -34.33
CA VAL A 68 -48.92 -22.53 -33.70
C VAL A 68 -50.07 -22.57 -34.70
N ARG A 69 -51.23 -23.06 -34.25
CA ARG A 69 -52.50 -22.95 -34.98
C ARG A 69 -53.64 -22.53 -34.06
N SER A 70 -54.37 -21.49 -34.48
CA SER A 70 -55.63 -21.10 -33.84
C SER A 70 -56.70 -22.15 -34.14
N CYS A 71 -57.49 -22.47 -33.13
CA CYS A 71 -58.67 -23.34 -33.25
C CYS A 71 -59.98 -22.53 -33.23
N ASP A 72 -59.91 -21.21 -33.02
CA ASP A 72 -61.06 -20.29 -33.03
C ASP A 72 -62.25 -20.76 -32.14
N GLY A 73 -61.94 -21.40 -31.01
CA GLY A 73 -62.93 -21.91 -30.06
C GLY A 73 -63.53 -23.28 -30.44
N ALA A 74 -62.96 -24.00 -31.40
CA ALA A 74 -63.44 -25.31 -31.81
C ALA A 74 -63.45 -26.30 -30.63
N ILE A 75 -64.54 -27.05 -30.51
CA ILE A 75 -64.73 -28.01 -29.41
C ILE A 75 -64.30 -29.41 -29.87
N GLY A 76 -63.45 -30.05 -29.08
CA GLY A 76 -63.08 -31.45 -29.25
C GLY A 76 -62.57 -32.06 -27.97
N ARG A 77 -62.72 -33.38 -27.84
CA ARG A 77 -62.12 -34.17 -26.75
C ARG A 77 -60.77 -34.76 -27.17
N TYR A 78 -60.65 -35.20 -28.41
CA TYR A 78 -59.45 -35.85 -28.92
C TYR A 78 -58.71 -34.93 -29.87
N LEU A 79 -57.41 -34.75 -29.64
CA LEU A 79 -56.49 -34.07 -30.54
C LEU A 79 -55.63 -35.08 -31.27
N ARG A 80 -55.76 -35.15 -32.60
CA ARG A 80 -54.92 -35.98 -33.46
C ARG A 80 -53.91 -35.12 -34.21
N ILE A 81 -52.67 -35.56 -34.17
CA ILE A 81 -51.56 -34.98 -34.93
C ILE A 81 -51.07 -36.07 -35.87
N THR A 82 -51.20 -35.83 -37.17
CA THR A 82 -50.84 -36.78 -38.22
C THR A 82 -49.72 -36.19 -39.06
N ALA A 83 -48.55 -36.81 -39.04
CA ALA A 83 -47.48 -36.45 -39.97
C ALA A 83 -47.75 -37.09 -41.34
N THR A 84 -48.07 -36.28 -42.35
CA THR A 84 -48.36 -36.73 -43.72
C THR A 84 -47.11 -36.82 -44.59
N GLU A 85 -46.04 -36.11 -44.22
CA GLU A 85 -44.71 -36.23 -44.82
C GLU A 85 -43.68 -36.16 -43.69
N LEU A 86 -42.98 -37.27 -43.42
CA LEU A 86 -41.99 -37.38 -42.35
C LEU A 86 -40.65 -36.75 -42.75
N LEU A 87 -39.86 -36.32 -41.77
CA LEU A 87 -38.49 -35.90 -42.02
C LEU A 87 -37.61 -37.14 -42.27
N ALA A 88 -36.99 -37.21 -43.45
CA ALA A 88 -36.09 -38.29 -43.84
C ALA A 88 -34.62 -37.92 -43.65
N ARG A 89 -33.85 -38.83 -43.04
CA ARG A 89 -32.38 -38.80 -42.97
C ARG A 89 -31.83 -40.17 -43.35
N GLY A 90 -31.34 -40.29 -44.59
CA GLY A 90 -31.01 -41.60 -45.17
C GLY A 90 -32.26 -42.48 -45.24
N ASN A 91 -32.19 -43.70 -44.72
CA ASN A 91 -33.34 -44.61 -44.67
C ASN A 91 -34.25 -44.43 -43.44
N GLN A 92 -33.91 -43.50 -42.53
CA GLN A 92 -34.70 -43.25 -41.32
C GLN A 92 -35.69 -42.11 -41.56
N HIS A 93 -36.97 -42.37 -41.27
CA HIS A 93 -38.02 -41.36 -41.25
C HIS A 93 -38.38 -41.09 -39.79
N SER A 94 -38.55 -39.82 -39.44
CA SER A 94 -38.74 -39.41 -38.06
C SER A 94 -39.90 -38.43 -37.91
N PHE A 95 -40.64 -38.62 -36.81
CA PHE A 95 -41.60 -37.69 -36.25
C PHE A 95 -41.23 -37.47 -34.78
N ALA A 96 -40.80 -36.25 -34.45
CA ALA A 96 -40.35 -35.89 -33.13
C ALA A 96 -40.86 -34.49 -32.73
N LEU A 97 -41.41 -34.42 -31.52
CA LEU A 97 -41.85 -33.20 -30.85
C LEU A 97 -41.27 -33.21 -29.43
N ALA A 98 -40.98 -32.05 -28.89
CA ALA A 98 -40.64 -31.89 -27.48
C ALA A 98 -41.88 -31.83 -26.61
N GLU A 99 -42.90 -31.09 -27.06
CA GLU A 99 -44.12 -30.83 -26.29
C GLU A 99 -45.27 -30.51 -27.27
N VAL A 100 -46.48 -30.84 -26.85
CA VAL A 100 -47.75 -30.49 -27.47
C VAL A 100 -48.60 -29.79 -26.42
N GLN A 101 -48.97 -28.55 -26.70
CA GLN A 101 -49.82 -27.75 -25.83
C GLN A 101 -51.15 -27.50 -26.54
N ALA A 102 -52.25 -27.63 -25.80
CA ALA A 102 -53.58 -27.22 -26.27
C ALA A 102 -54.10 -26.20 -25.27
N TYR A 103 -54.39 -24.99 -25.74
CA TYR A 103 -54.80 -23.88 -24.89
C TYR A 103 -56.30 -23.66 -24.94
N SER A 104 -56.90 -23.50 -23.75
CA SER A 104 -58.28 -23.06 -23.55
C SER A 104 -58.30 -21.99 -22.46
N ALA A 105 -58.86 -20.83 -22.76
CA ALA A 105 -58.90 -19.66 -21.88
C ALA A 105 -57.52 -19.32 -21.26
N GLY A 106 -56.46 -19.45 -22.06
CA GLY A 106 -55.08 -19.16 -21.64
C GLY A 106 -54.41 -20.21 -20.74
N ARG A 107 -54.98 -21.41 -20.59
CA ARG A 107 -54.38 -22.54 -19.86
C ARG A 107 -54.08 -23.72 -20.78
N ASN A 108 -52.93 -24.36 -20.61
CA ASN A 108 -52.61 -25.61 -21.32
C ASN A 108 -53.42 -26.78 -20.73
N VAL A 109 -54.48 -27.19 -21.41
CA VAL A 109 -55.38 -28.30 -21.00
C VAL A 109 -54.88 -29.68 -21.43
N ALA A 110 -53.85 -29.73 -22.28
CA ALA A 110 -53.21 -30.99 -22.67
C ALA A 110 -52.22 -31.51 -21.62
N LEU A 111 -51.78 -30.68 -20.66
CA LEU A 111 -50.77 -31.03 -19.68
C LEU A 111 -51.14 -32.29 -18.88
N GLY A 112 -50.28 -33.31 -18.91
CA GLY A 112 -50.43 -34.58 -18.20
C GLY A 112 -51.53 -35.50 -18.76
N LYS A 113 -52.12 -35.17 -19.91
CA LYS A 113 -53.23 -35.94 -20.48
C LYS A 113 -52.78 -37.24 -21.15
N PRO A 114 -53.64 -38.28 -21.24
CA PRO A 114 -53.29 -39.53 -21.89
C PRO A 114 -52.89 -39.36 -23.36
N VAL A 115 -51.74 -39.92 -23.73
CA VAL A 115 -51.20 -39.89 -25.10
C VAL A 115 -51.19 -41.28 -25.71
N GLN A 116 -51.80 -41.42 -26.88
CA GLN A 116 -51.76 -42.62 -27.72
C GLN A 116 -50.97 -42.35 -29.00
N VAL A 117 -50.14 -43.30 -29.41
CA VAL A 117 -49.23 -43.19 -30.56
C VAL A 117 -49.39 -44.43 -31.44
N SER A 118 -49.29 -44.24 -32.75
CA SER A 118 -49.41 -45.34 -33.71
C SER A 118 -48.13 -46.17 -33.85
N ASP A 119 -46.97 -45.56 -33.55
CA ASP A 119 -45.65 -46.19 -33.60
C ASP A 119 -44.70 -45.46 -32.64
N VAL A 120 -43.72 -46.18 -32.09
CA VAL A 120 -42.66 -45.68 -31.22
C VAL A 120 -41.37 -46.41 -31.53
N THR A 121 -40.25 -45.68 -31.65
CA THR A 121 -38.96 -46.32 -31.87
C THR A 121 -38.55 -47.19 -30.65
N PRO A 122 -38.23 -48.48 -30.82
CA PRO A 122 -37.90 -49.39 -29.71
C PRO A 122 -36.44 -49.24 -29.25
N ARG A 123 -35.94 -48.01 -29.08
CA ARG A 123 -34.55 -47.78 -28.63
C ARG A 123 -34.43 -48.11 -27.14
N ALA A 124 -33.79 -49.25 -26.84
CA ALA A 124 -33.58 -49.77 -25.49
C ALA A 124 -32.84 -48.85 -24.48
N ASN A 125 -32.22 -47.74 -24.94
CA ASN A 125 -31.46 -46.79 -24.10
C ASN A 125 -32.10 -45.38 -24.01
N ALA A 126 -33.30 -45.17 -24.54
CA ALA A 126 -33.90 -43.84 -24.62
C ALA A 126 -34.75 -43.50 -23.38
N VAL A 127 -34.11 -43.31 -22.22
CA VAL A 127 -34.77 -42.77 -20.99
C VAL A 127 -35.40 -41.38 -21.23
N ARG A 128 -35.01 -40.71 -22.33
CA ARG A 128 -35.44 -39.36 -22.72
C ARG A 128 -36.53 -39.33 -23.80
N TRP A 129 -37.16 -40.45 -24.14
CA TRP A 129 -38.19 -40.51 -25.19
C TRP A 129 -39.38 -41.39 -24.77
N ALA A 130 -40.53 -40.76 -24.53
CA ALA A 130 -41.77 -41.45 -24.23
C ALA A 130 -42.97 -40.60 -24.68
N PRO A 131 -44.11 -41.21 -25.04
CA PRO A 131 -45.31 -40.47 -25.41
C PRO A 131 -45.81 -39.50 -24.33
N GLU A 132 -45.61 -39.83 -23.06
CA GLU A 132 -45.98 -38.99 -21.91
C GLU A 132 -45.21 -37.66 -21.86
N PHE A 133 -43.99 -37.59 -22.40
CA PHE A 133 -43.22 -36.35 -22.47
C PHE A 133 -43.77 -35.35 -23.49
N LEU A 134 -44.72 -35.74 -24.34
CA LEU A 134 -45.37 -34.79 -25.24
C LEU A 134 -46.28 -33.81 -24.52
N VAL A 135 -46.58 -34.02 -23.25
CA VAL A 135 -47.51 -33.19 -22.48
C VAL A 135 -47.02 -32.97 -21.05
N ASP A 136 -45.71 -32.98 -20.82
CA ASP A 136 -45.12 -32.86 -19.48
C ASP A 136 -44.82 -31.40 -19.11
N GLY A 137 -44.96 -30.46 -20.06
CA GLY A 137 -44.69 -29.04 -19.86
C GLY A 137 -43.22 -28.67 -19.99
N PHE A 138 -42.39 -29.53 -20.61
CA PHE A 138 -40.98 -29.28 -20.85
C PHE A 138 -40.67 -29.19 -22.34
N SER A 139 -39.78 -28.27 -22.70
CA SER A 139 -39.04 -28.38 -23.96
C SER A 139 -37.92 -29.40 -23.80
N SER A 140 -37.15 -29.68 -24.86
CA SER A 140 -36.02 -30.61 -24.76
C SER A 140 -34.93 -30.19 -23.75
N THR A 141 -34.93 -28.94 -23.26
CA THR A 141 -33.89 -28.43 -22.35
C THR A 141 -34.42 -27.73 -21.09
N HIS A 142 -35.60 -27.11 -21.13
CA HIS A 142 -36.12 -26.28 -20.04
C HIS A 142 -37.63 -26.45 -19.89
N ARG A 143 -38.13 -26.27 -18.66
CA ARG A 143 -39.56 -26.16 -18.36
C ARG A 143 -40.16 -24.96 -19.11
N LEU A 144 -41.27 -25.19 -19.80
CA LEU A 144 -42.01 -24.14 -20.48
C LEU A 144 -42.84 -23.36 -19.44
N GLY A 145 -42.63 -22.04 -19.38
CA GLY A 145 -43.36 -21.15 -18.49
C GLY A 145 -44.61 -20.58 -19.14
N GLU A 146 -45.65 -20.32 -18.34
CA GLU A 146 -46.85 -19.62 -18.79
C GLU A 146 -46.64 -18.10 -18.82
N TRP A 147 -47.30 -17.42 -19.77
CA TRP A 147 -47.16 -15.97 -19.97
C TRP A 147 -47.36 -15.11 -18.72
N PRO A 148 -48.39 -15.34 -17.87
CA PRO A 148 -48.57 -14.54 -16.65
C PRO A 148 -47.39 -14.65 -15.68
N GLY A 149 -46.86 -15.85 -15.48
CA GLY A 149 -45.71 -16.08 -14.60
C GLY A 149 -44.41 -15.50 -15.17
N PHE A 150 -44.24 -15.55 -16.50
CA PHE A 150 -43.10 -14.93 -17.16
C PHE A 150 -43.08 -13.41 -16.97
N VAL A 151 -44.22 -12.73 -17.14
CA VAL A 151 -44.30 -11.26 -16.94
C VAL A 151 -43.99 -10.89 -15.49
N GLU A 152 -44.50 -11.64 -14.52
CA GLU A 152 -44.18 -11.44 -13.10
C GLU A 152 -42.67 -11.57 -12.83
N LEU A 153 -42.02 -12.59 -13.38
CA LEU A 153 -40.57 -12.78 -13.25
C LEU A 153 -39.77 -11.65 -13.89
N VAL A 154 -40.19 -11.14 -15.05
CA VAL A 154 -39.54 -9.99 -15.70
C VAL A 154 -39.66 -8.73 -14.84
N VAL A 155 -40.83 -8.47 -14.25
CA VAL A 155 -41.03 -7.32 -13.35
C VAL A 155 -40.18 -7.47 -12.09
N LYS A 156 -40.18 -8.65 -11.46
CA LYS A 156 -39.37 -8.95 -10.27
C LYS A 156 -37.88 -8.80 -10.54
N ARG A 157 -37.41 -9.28 -11.69
CA ARG A 157 -36.02 -9.09 -12.12
C ARG A 157 -35.67 -7.61 -12.21
N GLY A 158 -36.51 -6.80 -12.84
CA GLY A 158 -36.28 -5.36 -12.94
C GLY A 158 -36.25 -4.65 -11.58
N GLN A 159 -37.04 -5.09 -10.60
CA GLN A 159 -36.98 -4.57 -9.22
C GLN A 159 -35.66 -4.94 -8.55
N LEU A 160 -35.25 -6.21 -8.62
CA LEU A 160 -34.00 -6.69 -8.06
C LEU A 160 -32.77 -6.02 -8.69
N GLU A 161 -32.78 -5.79 -10.00
CA GLU A 161 -31.69 -5.08 -10.69
C GLU A 161 -31.56 -3.63 -10.19
N ARG A 162 -32.68 -2.94 -9.93
CA ARG A 162 -32.66 -1.58 -9.37
C ARG A 162 -32.18 -1.56 -7.92
N GLU A 163 -32.66 -2.49 -7.10
CA GLU A 163 -32.24 -2.63 -5.70
C GLU A 163 -30.74 -2.92 -5.60
N HIS A 164 -30.23 -3.83 -6.45
CA HIS A 164 -28.81 -4.12 -6.53
C HIS A 164 -28.01 -2.88 -6.95
N ALA A 165 -28.48 -2.14 -7.97
CA ALA A 165 -27.82 -0.91 -8.40
C ALA A 165 -27.74 0.13 -7.27
N SER A 166 -28.83 0.35 -6.52
CA SER A 166 -28.80 1.29 -5.39
C SER A 166 -27.84 0.85 -4.28
N LEU A 167 -27.86 -0.44 -3.91
CA LEU A 167 -26.96 -0.97 -2.88
C LEU A 167 -25.48 -0.87 -3.28
N THR A 168 -25.16 -1.04 -4.57
CA THR A 168 -23.78 -0.88 -5.04
C THR A 168 -23.26 0.56 -4.88
N VAL A 169 -24.11 1.57 -5.11
CA VAL A 169 -23.75 2.98 -4.92
C VAL A 169 -23.57 3.30 -3.43
N GLU A 170 -24.50 2.85 -2.57
CA GLU A 170 -24.40 3.04 -1.12
C GLU A 170 -23.13 2.39 -0.54
N ARG A 171 -22.80 1.18 -1.00
CA ARG A 171 -21.56 0.51 -0.61
C ARG A 171 -20.31 1.30 -1.01
N GLN A 172 -20.29 1.89 -2.21
CA GLN A 172 -19.15 2.68 -2.66
C GLN A 172 -18.96 3.93 -1.77
N ASP A 173 -20.04 4.63 -1.46
CA ASP A 173 -20.02 5.82 -0.59
C ASP A 173 -19.48 5.50 0.81
N HIS A 174 -19.91 4.37 1.39
CA HIS A 174 -19.39 3.90 2.67
C HIS A 174 -17.89 3.56 2.63
N LEU A 175 -17.41 2.93 1.56
CA LEU A 175 -15.99 2.58 1.42
C LEU A 175 -15.12 3.83 1.26
N GLU A 176 -15.57 4.84 0.51
CA GLU A 176 -14.86 6.12 0.38
C GLU A 176 -14.78 6.85 1.73
N THR A 177 -15.90 6.89 2.47
CA THR A 177 -15.94 7.45 3.82
C THR A 177 -14.95 6.75 4.75
N ILE A 178 -14.95 5.41 4.80
CA ILE A 178 -14.03 4.65 5.66
C ILE A 178 -12.58 4.88 5.25
N SER A 179 -12.28 4.83 3.95
CA SER A 179 -10.93 5.01 3.42
C SER A 179 -10.34 6.37 3.80
N SER A 180 -11.12 7.45 3.65
CA SER A 180 -10.68 8.81 4.00
C SER A 180 -10.37 8.97 5.50
N VAL A 181 -11.21 8.41 6.38
CA VAL A 181 -11.00 8.45 7.84
C VAL A 181 -9.74 7.67 8.23
N VAL A 182 -9.56 6.45 7.69
CA VAL A 182 -8.37 5.62 7.96
C VAL A 182 -7.10 6.32 7.49
N THR A 183 -7.12 6.94 6.31
CA THR A 183 -5.96 7.63 5.72
C THR A 183 -5.57 8.86 6.53
N ALA A 184 -6.53 9.65 7.01
CA ALA A 184 -6.26 10.79 7.88
C ALA A 184 -5.69 10.33 9.24
N GLY A 185 -6.24 9.25 9.80
CA GLY A 185 -5.78 8.64 11.04
C GLY A 185 -4.32 8.15 10.97
N THR A 186 -3.95 7.42 9.93
CA THR A 186 -2.57 6.93 9.77
C THR A 186 -1.58 8.07 9.54
N GLY A 187 -1.96 9.10 8.78
CA GLY A 187 -1.13 10.29 8.56
C GLY A 187 -0.80 11.06 9.84
N THR A 188 -1.80 11.26 10.72
CA THR A 188 -1.60 11.97 11.99
C THR A 188 -0.68 11.22 12.94
N LEU A 189 -0.87 9.90 13.11
CA LEU A 189 -0.01 9.05 13.94
C LEU A 189 1.44 9.05 13.43
N GLY A 190 1.64 8.95 12.11
CA GLY A 190 2.96 9.05 11.49
C GLY A 190 3.64 10.39 11.75
N GLY A 191 2.90 11.49 11.61
CA GLY A 191 3.41 12.85 11.88
C GLY A 191 3.85 13.04 13.33
N VAL A 192 3.05 12.58 14.29
CA VAL A 192 3.37 12.65 15.73
C VAL A 192 4.65 11.85 16.04
N ALA A 193 4.77 10.64 15.49
CA ALA A 193 5.96 9.81 15.70
C ALA A 193 7.24 10.48 15.17
N VAL A 194 7.18 11.08 13.97
CA VAL A 194 8.33 11.78 13.36
C VAL A 194 8.70 13.02 14.18
N CYS A 195 7.74 13.84 14.60
CA CYS A 195 8.00 15.00 15.46
C CYS A 195 8.61 14.59 16.81
N GLY A 196 8.09 13.52 17.42
CA GLY A 196 8.64 12.95 18.65
C GLY A 196 10.09 12.50 18.48
N TRP A 197 10.40 11.81 17.39
CA TRP A 197 11.76 11.35 17.08
C TRP A 197 12.73 12.53 16.86
N ILE A 198 12.32 13.54 16.09
CA ILE A 198 13.11 14.77 15.90
C ILE A 198 13.36 15.47 17.24
N TRP A 199 12.34 15.59 18.08
CA TRP A 199 12.48 16.20 19.40
C TRP A 199 13.47 15.44 20.29
N VAL A 200 13.42 14.10 20.30
CA VAL A 200 14.39 13.26 21.05
C VAL A 200 15.81 13.48 20.55
N LEU A 201 16.03 13.50 19.23
CA LEU A 201 17.35 13.74 18.64
C LEU A 201 17.91 15.12 19.01
N VAL A 202 17.09 16.17 18.94
CA VAL A 202 17.49 17.53 19.35
C VAL A 202 17.79 17.57 20.86
N ARG A 203 16.96 16.93 21.69
CA ARG A 203 17.16 16.83 23.14
C ARG A 203 18.45 16.10 23.50
N GLN A 204 18.75 14.97 22.85
CA GLN A 204 19.99 14.25 23.10
C GLN A 204 21.23 15.07 22.71
N ARG A 205 21.19 15.78 21.57
CA ARG A 205 22.30 16.66 21.16
C ARG A 205 22.55 17.79 22.15
N THR A 206 21.49 18.39 22.69
CA THR A 206 21.62 19.48 23.66
C THR A 206 22.15 18.98 25.01
N LEU A 207 21.72 17.80 25.47
CA LEU A 207 22.27 17.17 26.68
C LEU A 207 23.76 16.85 26.53
N ARG A 208 24.17 16.16 25.45
CA ARG A 208 25.59 15.84 25.20
C ARG A 208 26.48 17.08 25.16
N ARG A 209 25.98 18.20 24.60
CA ARG A 209 26.72 19.48 24.60
C ARG A 209 26.90 20.04 26.00
N ARG A 210 25.85 19.98 26.84
CA ARG A 210 25.90 20.44 28.23
C ARG A 210 26.84 19.59 29.06
N ASP A 211 26.77 18.27 28.93
CA ASP A 211 27.63 17.35 29.66
C ASP A 211 29.10 17.54 29.28
N ALA A 212 29.40 17.75 27.99
CA ALA A 212 30.75 18.06 27.54
C ALA A 212 31.28 19.40 28.09
N ILE A 213 30.44 20.42 28.21
CA ILE A 213 30.81 21.71 28.83
C ILE A 213 31.10 21.54 30.32
N ARG A 214 30.18 20.87 31.06
CA ARG A 214 30.34 20.61 32.50
C ARG A 214 31.62 19.83 32.79
N LEU A 215 31.91 18.80 31.99
CA LEU A 215 33.14 18.02 32.14
C LEU A 215 34.38 18.89 31.96
N ARG A 216 34.40 19.81 30.98
CA ARG A 216 35.53 20.73 30.80
C ARG A 216 35.71 21.69 31.97
N GLU A 217 34.61 22.24 32.49
CA GLU A 217 34.64 23.12 33.68
C GLU A 217 35.09 22.38 34.93
N GLN A 218 34.70 21.12 35.08
CA GLN A 218 35.19 20.26 36.15
C GLN A 218 36.69 19.99 36.01
N ILE A 219 37.16 19.55 34.84
CA ILE A 219 38.59 19.33 34.58
C ILE A 219 39.40 20.59 34.84
N ALA A 220 38.91 21.77 34.44
CA ALA A 220 39.60 23.03 34.67
C ALA A 220 39.72 23.40 36.16
N ARG A 221 38.69 23.10 36.97
CA ARG A 221 38.71 23.30 38.42
C ARG A 221 39.62 22.31 39.12
N ASP A 222 39.48 21.01 38.83
CA ASP A 222 40.32 19.96 39.39
C ASP A 222 41.80 20.23 39.06
N LEU A 223 42.08 20.72 37.84
CA LEU A 223 43.40 21.21 37.48
C LEU A 223 43.87 22.35 38.42
N HIS A 224 43.06 23.41 38.54
CA HIS A 224 43.44 24.62 39.28
C HIS A 224 43.67 24.35 40.77
N ASP A 225 42.76 23.60 41.40
CA ASP A 225 42.71 23.43 42.84
C ASP A 225 43.68 22.33 43.31
N ASP A 226 43.62 21.13 42.72
CA ASP A 226 44.39 19.98 43.22
C ASP A 226 45.82 19.96 42.67
N ILE A 227 45.99 20.06 41.36
CA ILE A 227 47.33 20.00 40.75
C ILE A 227 48.07 21.32 40.98
N GLY A 228 47.36 22.45 40.92
CA GLY A 228 47.95 23.77 41.19
C GLY A 228 48.52 23.89 42.60
N SER A 229 47.77 23.46 43.63
CA SER A 229 48.23 23.50 45.02
C SER A 229 49.39 22.54 45.30
N ASN A 230 49.32 21.30 44.79
CA ASN A 230 50.40 20.32 44.94
C ASN A 230 51.70 20.78 44.30
N LEU A 231 51.67 21.32 43.09
CA LEU A 231 52.86 21.88 42.42
C LEU A 231 53.41 23.09 43.19
N GLY A 232 52.54 23.96 43.71
CA GLY A 232 52.95 25.07 44.57
C GLY A 232 53.66 24.60 45.85
N GLY A 233 53.17 23.51 46.46
CA GLY A 233 53.83 22.85 47.58
C GLY A 233 55.21 22.28 47.24
N ILE A 234 55.35 21.64 46.07
CA ILE A 234 56.64 21.13 45.59
C ILE A 234 57.62 22.29 45.35
N VAL A 235 57.18 23.38 44.73
CA VAL A 235 58.01 24.59 44.54
C VAL A 235 58.49 25.13 45.88
N LEU A 236 57.59 25.28 46.87
CA LEU A 236 57.96 25.76 48.19
C LEU A 236 58.93 24.82 48.92
N LEU A 237 58.66 23.51 48.91
CA LEU A 237 59.51 22.50 49.56
C LEU A 237 60.91 22.45 48.93
N SER A 238 60.97 22.52 47.59
CA SER A 238 62.24 22.55 46.86
C SER A 238 63.03 23.84 47.10
N GLU A 239 62.35 24.97 47.27
CA GLU A 239 62.97 26.26 47.62
C GLU A 239 63.50 26.27 49.06
N VAL A 240 62.76 25.73 50.03
CA VAL A 240 63.27 25.57 51.40
C VAL A 240 64.46 24.60 51.44
N GLY A 241 64.40 23.52 50.66
CA GLY A 241 65.50 22.55 50.52
C GLY A 241 66.77 23.16 49.93
N SER A 242 66.65 24.02 48.92
CA SER A 242 67.81 24.69 48.28
C SER A 242 68.42 25.82 49.13
N LEU A 243 67.74 26.26 50.18
CA LEU A 243 68.24 27.26 51.14
C LEU A 243 68.87 26.65 52.40
N HIS A 244 68.94 25.31 52.51
CA HIS A 244 69.43 24.64 53.70
C HIS A 244 70.95 24.80 53.87
N ALA A 245 71.36 25.70 54.77
CA ALA A 245 72.77 25.97 55.07
C ALA A 245 73.47 24.72 55.64
N GLY A 246 74.44 24.17 54.91
CA GLY A 246 75.22 22.98 55.29
C GLY A 246 74.94 21.71 54.48
N ALA A 247 74.03 21.75 53.50
CA ALA A 247 73.78 20.65 52.58
C ALA A 247 74.91 20.48 51.53
N ASN A 248 75.07 19.24 51.04
CA ASN A 248 75.97 18.92 49.93
C ASN A 248 75.57 19.73 48.66
N PRO A 249 76.52 20.37 47.94
CA PRO A 249 76.27 21.04 46.66
C PRO A 249 75.41 20.24 45.68
N GLU A 250 75.58 18.92 45.62
CA GLU A 250 74.80 18.02 44.74
C GLU A 250 73.31 17.98 45.14
N ILE A 251 73.01 17.94 46.44
CA ILE A 251 71.63 17.96 46.97
C ILE A 251 70.98 19.32 46.72
N LEU A 252 71.75 20.41 46.78
CA LEU A 252 71.26 21.76 46.47
C LEU A 252 70.93 21.89 44.98
N GLU A 253 71.69 21.23 44.11
CA GLU A 253 71.42 21.17 42.67
C GLU A 253 70.17 20.35 42.36
N ASP A 254 69.99 19.18 42.99
CA ASP A 254 68.78 18.36 42.87
C ASP A 254 67.52 19.16 43.26
N PHE A 255 67.56 19.90 44.38
CA PHE A 255 66.43 20.75 44.80
C PHE A 255 66.15 21.87 43.80
N ARG A 256 67.19 22.43 43.17
CA ARG A 256 67.03 23.46 42.15
C ARG A 256 66.38 22.89 40.88
N GLU A 257 66.79 21.69 40.46
CA GLU A 257 66.18 21.00 39.31
C GLU A 257 64.71 20.64 39.58
N ILE A 258 64.39 20.16 40.79
CA ILE A 258 63.00 19.91 41.21
C ILE A 258 62.17 21.19 41.16
N LYS A 259 62.73 22.31 41.66
CA LYS A 259 62.06 23.61 41.61
C LYS A 259 61.74 24.01 40.18
N GLU A 260 62.74 23.99 39.30
CA GLU A 260 62.58 24.37 37.90
C GLU A 260 61.55 23.48 37.19
N THR A 261 61.62 22.16 37.42
CA THR A 261 60.67 21.19 36.86
C THR A 261 59.24 21.46 37.34
N ALA A 262 59.06 21.75 38.64
CA ALA A 262 57.74 22.04 39.21
C ALA A 262 57.17 23.39 38.72
N GLU A 263 58.01 24.42 38.56
CA GLU A 263 57.64 25.71 37.99
C GLU A 263 57.22 25.58 36.53
N GLN A 264 58.02 24.88 35.72
CA GLN A 264 57.69 24.61 34.32
C GLN A 264 56.40 23.80 34.19
N THR A 265 56.22 22.78 35.02
CA THR A 265 54.98 21.98 35.05
C THR A 265 53.77 22.84 35.41
N SER A 266 53.90 23.69 36.44
CA SER A 266 52.85 24.62 36.87
C SER A 266 52.49 25.65 35.79
N GLU A 267 53.46 26.06 34.98
CA GLU A 267 53.22 26.93 33.85
C GLU A 267 52.47 26.22 32.71
N SER A 268 52.93 25.04 32.28
CA SER A 268 52.25 24.24 31.25
C SER A 268 50.80 23.91 31.64
N MET A 269 50.61 23.62 32.91
CA MET A 269 49.31 23.40 33.52
C MET A 269 48.37 24.61 33.39
N ARG A 270 48.85 25.81 33.76
CA ARG A 270 48.10 27.07 33.60
C ARG A 270 47.72 27.33 32.15
N ASP A 271 48.62 27.04 31.21
CA ASP A 271 48.34 27.14 29.78
C ASP A 271 47.21 26.17 29.35
N ILE A 272 47.21 24.94 29.87
CA ILE A 272 46.14 23.96 29.60
C ILE A 272 44.80 24.45 30.15
N VAL A 273 44.76 24.91 31.42
CA VAL A 273 43.55 25.49 32.01
C VAL A 273 43.01 26.63 31.14
N TRP A 274 43.88 27.54 30.70
CA TRP A 274 43.48 28.63 29.81
C TRP A 274 42.92 28.13 28.47
N LEU A 275 43.53 27.12 27.87
CA LEU A 275 43.08 26.56 26.59
C LEU A 275 41.67 25.93 26.68
N ILE A 276 41.35 25.26 27.78
CA ILE A 276 40.08 24.54 27.96
C ILE A 276 38.96 25.40 28.58
N GLN A 277 39.25 26.61 29.07
CA GLN A 277 38.27 27.52 29.66
C GLN A 277 37.10 27.81 28.72
N VAL A 278 35.89 27.53 29.21
CA VAL A 278 34.63 27.74 28.49
C VAL A 278 34.33 29.25 28.41
N GLY A 279 33.75 29.69 27.28
CA GLY A 279 33.41 31.10 27.06
C GLY A 279 34.57 31.99 26.63
N LYS A 280 35.82 31.64 26.95
CA LYS A 280 37.00 32.42 26.54
C LYS A 280 37.59 32.00 25.19
N SER A 281 36.73 31.69 24.23
CA SER A 281 37.15 31.03 22.99
C SER A 281 37.45 31.94 21.78
N GLY A 282 37.37 33.25 21.97
CA GLY A 282 37.60 34.25 20.94
C GLY A 282 39.07 34.43 20.56
N LEU A 283 39.29 34.91 19.33
CA LEU A 283 40.57 35.45 18.85
C LEU A 283 41.08 36.57 19.76
N ARG A 284 40.19 37.40 20.30
CA ARG A 284 40.58 38.48 21.22
C ARG A 284 41.29 37.95 22.46
N ASN A 285 40.79 36.85 23.05
CA ASN A 285 41.40 36.26 24.24
C ASN A 285 42.77 35.64 23.93
N LEU A 286 42.94 35.05 22.75
CA LEU A 286 44.24 34.55 22.29
C LEU A 286 45.24 35.70 22.21
N VAL A 287 44.87 36.82 21.61
CA VAL A 287 45.74 38.00 21.47
C VAL A 287 46.12 38.60 22.84
N ILE A 288 45.16 38.68 23.78
CA ILE A 288 45.42 39.12 25.16
C ILE A 288 46.46 38.21 25.82
N GLN A 289 46.27 36.90 25.73
CA GLN A 289 47.21 35.94 26.32
C GLN A 289 48.58 35.90 25.65
N MET A 290 48.64 36.17 24.35
CA MET A 290 49.91 36.36 23.66
C MET A 290 50.65 37.58 24.22
N ARG A 291 49.97 38.72 24.42
CA ARG A 291 50.57 39.92 25.01
C ARG A 291 51.07 39.67 26.43
N GLU A 292 50.24 39.04 27.28
CA GLU A 292 50.62 38.65 28.63
C GLU A 292 51.82 37.69 28.63
N SER A 293 51.91 36.78 27.65
CA SER A 293 53.04 35.86 27.51
C SER A 293 54.32 36.55 27.01
N VAL A 294 54.21 37.60 26.19
CA VAL A 294 55.36 38.42 25.76
C VAL A 294 55.99 39.11 26.97
N GLU A 295 55.17 39.82 27.75
CA GLU A 295 55.62 40.54 28.95
C GLU A 295 56.27 39.58 29.95
N ARG A 296 55.66 38.41 30.17
CA ARG A 296 56.14 37.41 31.12
C ARG A 296 57.39 36.66 30.67
N ILE A 297 57.55 36.38 29.38
CA ILE A 297 58.69 35.61 28.87
C ILE A 297 59.87 36.51 28.58
N LEU A 298 59.67 37.61 27.83
CA LEU A 298 60.76 38.50 27.42
C LEU A 298 61.19 39.48 28.52
N GLY A 299 60.34 39.77 29.51
CA GLY A 299 60.70 40.59 30.67
C GLY A 299 61.26 41.96 30.28
N ASP A 300 62.51 42.23 30.65
CA ASP A 300 63.19 43.51 30.46
C ASP A 300 63.66 43.79 29.01
N LEU A 301 63.50 42.84 28.08
CA LEU A 301 63.79 43.10 26.66
C LEU A 301 62.80 44.12 26.09
N ALA A 302 63.31 45.07 25.30
CA ALA A 302 62.48 46.03 24.57
C ALA A 302 61.64 45.30 23.50
N ALA A 303 60.38 44.97 23.84
CA ALA A 303 59.45 44.26 22.97
C ALA A 303 58.30 45.17 22.52
N THR A 304 58.04 45.23 21.21
CA THR A 304 56.87 45.92 20.63
C THR A 304 55.89 44.90 20.06
N VAL A 305 54.61 45.04 20.37
CA VAL A 305 53.53 44.16 19.90
C VAL A 305 52.50 44.97 19.12
N GLU A 306 52.53 44.85 17.79
CA GLU A 306 51.62 45.51 16.86
C GLU A 306 50.56 44.54 16.34
N ILE A 307 49.30 44.97 16.30
CA ILE A 307 48.17 44.18 15.82
C ILE A 307 47.54 44.91 14.63
N GLU A 308 47.48 44.26 13.47
CA GLU A 308 46.90 44.82 12.25
C GLU A 308 45.76 43.93 11.72
N PRO A 309 44.55 44.46 11.50
CA PRO A 309 44.08 45.81 11.86
C PRO A 309 43.89 45.99 13.39
N PRO A 310 43.95 47.23 13.91
CA PRO A 310 43.75 47.50 15.35
C PRO A 310 42.36 47.08 15.85
N ALA A 311 41.36 47.19 14.98
CA ALA A 311 40.01 46.72 15.23
C ALA A 311 39.74 45.46 14.39
N PHE A 312 39.48 44.34 15.06
CA PHE A 312 39.14 43.08 14.43
C PHE A 312 37.88 42.47 15.03
N ARG A 313 37.14 41.72 14.20
CA ARG A 313 35.96 40.97 14.65
C ARG A 313 36.40 39.79 15.50
N ASP A 314 35.86 39.68 16.72
CA ASP A 314 36.12 38.52 17.55
C ASP A 314 35.43 37.28 16.97
N ARG A 315 36.20 36.20 16.80
CA ARG A 315 35.75 34.94 16.20
C ARG A 315 36.12 33.80 17.11
N THR A 316 35.22 32.84 17.25
CA THR A 316 35.51 31.61 17.99
C THR A 316 36.54 30.79 17.23
N LEU A 317 37.68 30.53 17.86
CA LEU A 317 38.71 29.66 17.31
C LEU A 317 38.49 28.23 17.79
N SER A 318 38.75 27.25 16.93
CA SER A 318 38.79 25.85 17.34
C SER A 318 39.88 25.65 18.39
N LEU A 319 39.67 24.71 19.31
CA LEU A 319 40.67 24.36 20.33
C LEU A 319 42.01 23.98 19.70
N PHE A 320 41.95 23.24 18.59
CA PHE A 320 43.12 22.85 17.81
C PHE A 320 43.94 24.07 17.37
N LEU A 321 43.31 25.04 16.68
CA LEU A 321 44.03 26.19 16.16
C LEU A 321 44.60 27.05 17.28
N ARG A 322 43.81 27.30 18.34
CA ARG A 322 44.26 28.08 19.50
C ARG A 322 45.47 27.43 20.16
N ARG A 323 45.40 26.12 20.41
CA ARG A 323 46.49 25.35 21.04
C ARG A 323 47.76 25.41 20.21
N HIS A 324 47.68 25.06 18.92
CA HIS A 324 48.86 25.00 18.07
C HIS A 324 49.50 26.37 17.88
N PHE A 325 48.69 27.40 17.65
CA PHE A 325 49.21 28.76 17.45
C PHE A 325 49.84 29.31 18.73
N PHE A 326 49.17 29.17 19.88
CA PHE A 326 49.69 29.66 21.15
C PHE A 326 51.01 28.99 21.54
N PHE A 327 51.11 27.66 21.41
CA PHE A 327 52.37 26.97 21.75
C PHE A 327 53.49 27.25 20.74
N ALA A 328 53.19 27.36 19.44
CA ALA A 328 54.19 27.77 18.46
C ALA A 328 54.72 29.18 18.74
N PHE A 329 53.82 30.10 19.09
CA PHE A 329 54.18 31.46 19.49
C PHE A 329 55.07 31.47 20.74
N LYS A 330 54.65 30.74 21.79
CA LYS A 330 55.40 30.63 23.05
C LYS A 330 56.79 30.03 22.86
N GLU A 331 56.91 29.01 22.03
CA GLU A 331 58.18 28.37 21.71
C GLU A 331 59.12 29.33 20.97
N THR A 332 58.60 30.11 20.02
CA THR A 332 59.36 31.17 19.34
C THR A 332 59.89 32.20 20.34
N LEU A 333 59.06 32.64 21.30
CA LEU A 333 59.51 33.57 22.35
C LEU A 333 60.61 32.99 23.24
N ASN A 334 60.47 31.72 23.64
CA ASN A 334 61.49 31.03 24.44
C ASN A 334 62.80 30.88 23.68
N ASN A 335 62.75 30.58 22.37
CA ASN A 335 63.94 30.51 21.51
C ASN A 335 64.62 31.87 21.37
N VAL A 336 63.86 32.95 21.21
CA VAL A 336 64.41 34.32 21.17
C VAL A 336 65.15 34.63 22.48
N ARG A 337 64.52 34.38 23.63
CA ARG A 337 65.11 34.65 24.94
C ARG A 337 66.37 33.82 25.22
N LYS A 338 66.35 32.52 24.93
CA LYS A 338 67.45 31.61 25.27
C LYS A 338 68.61 31.66 24.28
N HIS A 339 68.34 31.93 23.00
CA HIS A 339 69.32 31.68 21.92
C HIS A 339 69.61 32.89 21.03
N ALA A 340 68.68 33.84 20.86
CA ALA A 340 68.85 34.89 19.84
C ALA A 340 69.77 36.05 20.26
N ARG A 341 70.09 36.21 21.56
CA ARG A 341 70.84 37.37 22.11
C ARG A 341 70.31 38.72 21.60
N ALA A 342 69.00 38.81 21.41
CA ALA A 342 68.36 40.00 20.87
C ALA A 342 68.36 41.14 21.90
N THR A 343 68.46 42.39 21.44
CA THR A 343 68.27 43.59 22.27
C THR A 343 66.87 44.17 22.12
N ASN A 344 66.27 44.04 20.92
CA ASN A 344 64.91 44.45 20.61
C ASN A 344 64.15 43.32 19.90
N VAL A 345 62.86 43.18 20.22
CA VAL A 345 61.97 42.18 19.62
C VAL A 345 60.72 42.89 19.09
N SER A 346 60.42 42.74 17.79
CA SER A 346 59.20 43.26 17.19
C SER A 346 58.26 42.12 16.80
N ILE A 347 57.03 42.17 17.30
CA ILE A 347 56.00 41.16 17.09
C ILE A 347 54.84 41.82 16.35
N LYS A 348 54.57 41.34 15.14
CA LYS A 348 53.46 41.81 14.31
C LYS A 348 52.44 40.70 14.11
N VAL A 349 51.20 40.92 14.56
CA VAL A 349 50.09 39.98 14.41
C VAL A 349 49.16 40.46 13.31
N MET A 350 49.06 39.70 12.21
CA MET A 350 48.21 40.06 11.07
C MET A 350 46.93 39.23 11.06
N ILE A 351 45.80 39.92 11.23
CA ILE A 351 44.47 39.32 11.26
C ILE A 351 43.79 39.55 9.92
N ASN A 352 43.79 38.52 9.07
CA ASN A 352 43.11 38.56 7.78
C ASN A 352 41.69 37.94 7.91
N PRO A 353 40.68 38.43 7.18
CA PRO A 353 39.36 37.81 7.13
C PRO A 353 39.32 36.29 6.87
N LYS A 354 40.36 35.67 6.29
CA LYS A 354 40.44 34.22 6.05
C LYS A 354 41.56 33.48 6.80
N SER A 355 42.51 34.17 7.44
CA SER A 355 43.66 33.54 8.11
C SER A 355 44.23 34.41 9.24
N LEU A 356 44.85 33.75 10.22
CA LEU A 356 45.73 34.38 11.21
C LEU A 356 47.17 34.01 10.81
N THR A 357 48.03 34.99 10.58
CA THR A 357 49.45 34.78 10.24
C THR A 357 50.35 35.51 11.21
#